data_AF-A0A8T3M398-F1
#
_entry.id   AF-A0A8T3M398-F1
#
_cell.length_a   1.000
_cell.length_b   1.000
_cell.length_c   1.000
_cell.angle_alpha   90.00
_cell.angle_beta   90.00
_cell.angle_gamma   90.00
#
_symmetry.space_group_name_H-M   'P 1'
#
loop_
_entity.id
_entity.type
_entity.pdbx_description
1 polymer ?
#
loop_
_entity_poly.entity_id
_entity_poly.type
_entity_poly.pdbx_seq_one_letter_code
_entity_poly.pdbx_strand_id
1 'polypeptide(L)'
;MVLALGFVLASPLIAAMLQRRSLLGPSGSMVAFDRWLVLPVATLSLGVGMIHAAVVTDHFSEGTVTGLFFVVVAVFQLGWGVMFALRPQHGLAALGLSFNILVIGAWVVTRTVGLPFGAHPGIPEPMATPDLLATLMELVIVAGTAVLVLPSLRNLARRSVTGVASADLSVVLVLIVITLTISYAMADISVNGGHGAVMGQMAP
;
A
#
# COMPACT_ATOMS: atom_id res chain seq x y z
N MET A 1 -10.53 -1.00 17.20
CA MET A 1 -11.44 -1.80 16.34
C MET A 1 -12.66 -1.02 15.83
N VAL A 2 -13.40 -0.24 16.63
CA VAL A 2 -14.61 0.48 16.17
C VAL A 2 -14.32 1.68 15.24
N LEU A 3 -13.13 2.29 15.31
CA LEU A 3 -12.75 3.42 14.45
C LEU A 3 -12.33 3.01 13.03
N ALA A 4 -12.00 1.73 12.79
CA ALA A 4 -11.59 1.22 11.48
C ALA A 4 -12.78 0.96 10.53
N LEU A 5 -13.98 0.70 11.07
CA LEU A 5 -15.19 0.51 10.26
C LEU A 5 -15.81 1.85 9.78
N GLY A 6 -15.64 2.93 10.52
CA GLY A 6 -16.27 4.23 10.21
C GLY A 6 -15.73 4.91 8.94
N PHE A 7 -14.49 4.61 8.55
CA PHE A 7 -13.86 5.23 7.38
C PHE A 7 -14.27 4.55 6.05
N VAL A 8 -14.69 3.29 6.11
CA VAL A 8 -14.93 2.43 4.93
C VAL A 8 -16.31 2.65 4.32
N LEU A 9 -17.34 2.96 5.13
CA LEU A 9 -18.70 3.22 4.63
C LEU A 9 -18.92 4.66 4.15
N ALA A 10 -18.04 5.60 4.52
CA ALA A 10 -18.10 6.99 4.05
C ALA A 10 -17.46 7.20 2.65
N SER A 11 -16.64 6.24 2.20
CA SER A 11 -15.88 6.28 0.95
C SER A 11 -16.74 6.55 -0.31
N PRO A 12 -17.87 5.85 -0.56
CA PRO A 12 -18.68 6.12 -1.76
C PRO A 12 -19.43 7.46 -1.69
N LEU A 13 -19.82 7.91 -0.50
CA LEU A 13 -20.56 9.17 -0.32
C LEU A 13 -19.63 10.39 -0.45
N ILE A 14 -18.43 10.31 0.13
CA ILE A 14 -17.39 11.33 0.00
C ILE A 14 -16.89 11.38 -1.45
N ALA A 15 -16.72 10.23 -2.12
CA ALA A 15 -16.39 10.17 -3.54
C ALA A 15 -17.46 10.87 -4.40
N ALA A 16 -18.76 10.61 -4.15
CA ALA A 16 -19.86 11.26 -4.86
C ALA A 16 -19.92 12.79 -4.62
N MET A 17 -19.64 13.24 -3.40
CA MET A 17 -19.61 14.66 -3.05
C MET A 17 -18.41 15.40 -3.67
N LEU A 18 -17.25 14.75 -3.74
CA LEU A 18 -16.05 15.30 -4.40
C LEU A 18 -16.19 15.31 -5.93
N GLN A 19 -16.89 14.33 -6.51
CA GLN A 19 -17.17 14.27 -7.94
C GLN A 19 -17.99 15.48 -8.41
N ARG A 20 -18.96 15.93 -7.60
CA ARG A 20 -19.84 17.08 -7.90
C ARG A 20 -19.09 18.43 -7.91
N ARG A 21 -18.02 18.58 -7.13
CA ARG A 21 -17.18 19.80 -7.10
C ARG A 21 -16.19 19.89 -8.27
N SER A 22 -15.91 18.78 -8.95
CA SER A 22 -14.88 18.68 -9.99
C SER A 22 -15.32 19.07 -11.41
N LEU A 23 -16.57 19.55 -11.58
CA LEU A 23 -17.11 19.98 -12.88
C LEU A 23 -16.72 21.42 -13.27
N LEU A 24 -16.03 22.18 -12.41
CA LEU A 24 -15.86 23.64 -12.57
C LEU A 24 -14.40 24.15 -12.46
N GLY A 25 -13.39 23.43 -12.99
CA GLY A 25 -12.01 23.93 -12.95
C GLY A 25 -11.13 23.50 -14.13
N PRO A 26 -10.59 24.43 -14.93
CA PRO A 26 -9.65 24.12 -16.00
C PRO A 26 -8.19 24.28 -15.54
N SER A 27 -7.53 23.16 -15.17
CA SER A 27 -6.07 22.98 -15.26
C SER A 27 -5.64 21.62 -14.69
N GLY A 28 -4.98 20.79 -15.50
CA GLY A 28 -4.16 19.65 -15.05
C GLY A 28 -4.87 18.39 -14.53
N SER A 29 -6.20 18.32 -14.54
CA SER A 29 -6.94 17.19 -13.97
C SER A 29 -6.83 15.93 -14.83
N MET A 30 -6.42 14.83 -14.20
CA MET A 30 -6.58 13.46 -14.70
C MET A 30 -8.02 13.24 -15.24
N VAL A 31 -8.14 12.74 -16.48
CA VAL A 31 -9.40 12.52 -17.23
C VAL A 31 -10.23 11.44 -16.53
N ALA A 32 -11.53 11.28 -16.82
CA ALA A 32 -12.38 10.23 -16.22
C ALA A 32 -11.75 8.81 -16.25
N PHE A 33 -11.01 8.47 -17.31
CA PHE A 33 -10.24 7.22 -17.41
C PHE A 33 -9.07 7.13 -16.41
N ASP A 34 -8.54 8.21 -15.89
CA ASP A 34 -7.46 8.13 -14.91
C ASP A 34 -8.03 7.97 -13.49
N ARG A 35 -9.26 8.45 -13.27
CA ARG A 35 -9.92 8.42 -11.95
C ARG A 35 -10.22 7.02 -11.45
N TRP A 36 -10.40 6.03 -12.33
CA TRP A 36 -10.65 4.64 -11.88
C TRP A 36 -9.43 3.99 -11.23
N LEU A 37 -8.22 4.48 -11.51
CA LEU A 37 -6.98 4.00 -10.89
C LEU A 37 -6.68 4.65 -9.55
N VAL A 38 -7.19 5.87 -9.30
CA VAL A 38 -6.82 6.66 -8.13
C VAL A 38 -7.19 5.97 -6.82
N LEU A 39 -8.46 5.55 -6.67
CA LEU A 39 -8.93 4.95 -5.42
C LEU A 39 -8.31 3.57 -5.13
N PRO A 40 -8.21 2.63 -6.11
CA PRO A 40 -7.53 1.36 -5.87
C PRO A 40 -6.06 1.54 -5.48
N VAL A 41 -5.32 2.39 -6.20
CA VAL A 41 -3.90 2.66 -5.92
C VAL A 41 -3.72 3.29 -4.54
N ALA A 42 -4.55 4.28 -4.19
CA ALA A 42 -4.53 4.88 -2.86
C ALA A 42 -4.82 3.85 -1.77
N THR A 43 -5.83 3.01 -1.95
CA THR A 43 -6.23 1.98 -0.97
C THR A 43 -5.16 0.93 -0.77
N LEU A 44 -4.54 0.47 -1.87
CA LEU A 44 -3.39 -0.43 -1.82
C LEU A 44 -2.24 0.20 -1.03
N SER A 45 -1.92 1.47 -1.29
CA SER A 45 -0.85 2.16 -0.57
C SER A 45 -1.14 2.26 0.93
N LEU A 46 -2.39 2.56 1.32
CA LEU A 46 -2.78 2.50 2.73
C LEU A 46 -2.58 1.10 3.33
N GLY A 47 -2.99 0.05 2.63
CA GLY A 47 -2.81 -1.34 3.06
C GLY A 47 -1.33 -1.72 3.22
N VAL A 48 -0.48 -1.36 2.26
CA VAL A 48 0.97 -1.55 2.32
C VAL A 48 1.57 -0.79 3.51
N GLY A 49 1.16 0.47 3.72
CA GLY A 49 1.61 1.26 4.85
C GLY A 49 1.28 0.62 6.20
N MET A 50 0.12 -0.03 6.32
CA MET A 50 -0.26 -0.78 7.52
C MET A 50 0.57 -2.05 7.72
N ILE A 51 0.91 -2.78 6.64
CA ILE A 51 1.79 -3.95 6.72
C ILE A 51 3.19 -3.53 7.21
N HIS A 52 3.77 -2.50 6.60
CA HIS A 52 5.08 -1.98 7.01
C HIS A 52 5.07 -1.43 8.44
N ALA A 53 3.99 -0.76 8.85
CA ALA A 53 3.83 -0.28 10.23
C ALA A 53 3.81 -1.43 11.26
N ALA A 54 3.20 -2.57 10.92
CA ALA A 54 3.06 -3.71 11.82
C ALA A 54 4.41 -4.34 12.19
N VAL A 55 5.39 -4.31 11.28
CA VAL A 55 6.71 -4.94 11.48
C VAL A 55 7.77 -3.97 12.03
N VAL A 56 7.41 -2.70 12.28
CA VAL A 56 8.35 -1.66 12.76
C VAL A 56 9.05 -2.07 14.05
N THR A 57 8.31 -2.59 15.03
CA THR A 57 8.87 -2.96 16.34
C THR A 57 9.87 -4.10 16.22
N ASP A 58 9.56 -5.10 15.40
CA ASP A 58 10.42 -6.25 15.15
C ASP A 58 11.73 -5.77 14.53
N HIS A 59 11.64 -4.86 13.56
CA HIS A 59 12.81 -4.35 12.85
C HIS A 59 13.65 -3.36 13.67
N PHE A 60 13.06 -2.67 14.65
CA PHE A 60 13.86 -1.94 15.65
C PHE A 60 14.65 -2.87 16.57
N SER A 61 14.18 -4.10 16.79
CA SER A 61 14.93 -5.10 17.56
C SER A 61 16.17 -5.63 16.81
N GLU A 62 16.13 -5.60 15.48
CA GLU A 62 17.25 -5.97 14.61
C GLU A 62 18.26 -4.82 14.41
N GLY A 63 17.77 -3.57 14.37
CA GLY A 63 18.63 -2.40 14.31
C GLY A 63 17.89 -1.10 14.02
N THR A 64 18.43 0.02 14.52
CA THR A 64 17.81 1.34 14.39
C THR A 64 17.60 1.78 12.94
N VAL A 65 18.54 1.48 12.04
CA VAL A 65 18.44 1.84 10.62
C VAL A 65 17.27 1.13 9.96
N THR A 66 17.13 -0.17 10.22
CA THR A 66 16.07 -1.01 9.68
C THR A 66 14.71 -0.59 10.21
N GLY A 67 14.56 -0.37 11.53
CA GLY A 67 13.32 0.16 12.11
C GLY A 67 12.92 1.53 11.53
N LEU A 68 13.87 2.47 11.40
CA LEU A 68 13.59 3.79 10.81
C LEU A 68 13.17 3.71 9.34
N PHE A 69 13.78 2.80 8.56
CA PHE A 69 13.37 2.57 7.18
C PHE A 69 11.88 2.21 7.10
N PHE A 70 11.42 1.24 7.91
CA PHE A 70 10.00 0.84 7.92
C PHE A 70 9.07 1.95 8.41
N VAL A 71 9.50 2.78 9.38
CA VAL A 71 8.74 3.97 9.78
C VAL A 71 8.56 4.94 8.61
N VAL A 72 9.64 5.26 7.90
CA VAL A 72 9.61 6.17 6.75
C VAL A 72 8.70 5.62 5.65
N VAL A 73 8.82 4.33 5.34
CA VAL A 73 7.98 3.66 4.33
C VAL A 73 6.51 3.67 4.76
N ALA A 74 6.19 3.31 5.99
CA ALA A 74 4.83 3.30 6.50
C ALA A 74 4.20 4.70 6.47
N VAL A 75 4.90 5.72 6.99
CA VAL A 75 4.41 7.11 6.99
C VAL A 75 4.23 7.63 5.57
N PHE A 76 5.18 7.34 4.68
CA PHE A 76 5.05 7.71 3.28
C PHE A 76 3.83 7.06 2.65
N GLN A 77 3.66 5.74 2.76
CA GLN A 77 2.55 5.02 2.12
C GLN A 77 1.19 5.48 2.65
N LEU A 78 1.06 5.65 3.97
CA LEU A 78 -0.17 6.15 4.58
C LEU A 78 -0.47 7.60 4.15
N GLY A 79 0.51 8.49 4.26
CA GLY A 79 0.36 9.90 3.91
C GLY A 79 0.12 10.11 2.41
N TRP A 80 0.89 9.41 1.58
CA TRP A 80 0.76 9.46 0.12
C TRP A 80 -0.56 8.90 -0.34
N GLY A 81 -1.02 7.76 0.19
CA GLY A 81 -2.32 7.18 -0.14
C GLY A 81 -3.48 8.16 0.11
N VAL A 82 -3.50 8.82 1.28
CA VAL A 82 -4.49 9.87 1.59
C VAL A 82 -4.37 11.05 0.64
N MET A 83 -3.16 11.59 0.46
CA MET A 83 -2.94 12.76 -0.39
C MET A 83 -3.28 12.51 -1.85
N PHE A 84 -2.98 11.33 -2.36
CA PHE A 84 -3.25 10.92 -3.74
C PHE A 84 -4.75 10.74 -3.98
N ALA A 85 -5.49 10.17 -3.01
CA ALA A 85 -6.94 10.10 -3.07
C ALA A 85 -7.61 11.49 -3.08
N LEU A 86 -7.11 12.42 -2.28
CA LEU A 86 -7.68 13.77 -2.15
C LEU A 86 -7.31 14.70 -3.29
N ARG A 87 -6.08 14.59 -3.82
CA ARG A 87 -5.53 15.50 -4.83
C ARG A 87 -4.77 14.72 -5.90
N PRO A 88 -5.45 13.90 -6.72
CA PRO A 88 -4.78 13.12 -7.76
C PRO A 88 -4.16 14.07 -8.79
N GLN A 89 -2.83 14.18 -8.78
CA GLN A 89 -2.05 14.98 -9.71
C GLN A 89 -0.83 14.19 -10.22
N HIS A 90 -0.36 14.54 -11.42
CA HIS A 90 0.74 13.83 -12.09
C HIS A 90 2.01 13.75 -11.23
N GLY A 91 2.38 14.83 -10.56
CA GLY A 91 3.54 14.85 -9.67
C GLY A 91 3.42 13.88 -8.48
N LEU A 92 2.22 13.72 -7.90
CA LEU A 92 2.00 12.73 -6.84
C LEU A 92 2.03 11.30 -7.39
N ALA A 93 1.51 11.06 -8.59
CA ALA A 93 1.61 9.75 -9.24
C ALA A 93 3.09 9.38 -9.50
N ALA A 94 3.89 10.32 -9.99
CA ALA A 94 5.33 10.13 -10.21
C ALA A 94 6.08 9.88 -8.89
N LEU A 95 5.76 10.62 -7.83
CA LEU A 95 6.35 10.42 -6.51
C LEU A 95 6.04 9.01 -5.96
N GLY A 96 4.78 8.57 -6.04
CA GLY A 96 4.38 7.23 -5.61
C GLY A 96 5.05 6.14 -6.42
N LEU A 97 5.11 6.31 -7.75
CA LEU A 97 5.80 5.40 -8.67
C LEU A 97 7.27 5.21 -8.26
N SER A 98 8.02 6.31 -8.14
CA SER A 98 9.44 6.25 -7.82
C SER A 98 9.69 5.67 -6.43
N PHE A 99 8.90 6.08 -5.42
CA PHE A 99 9.09 5.58 -4.06
C PHE A 99 8.83 4.07 -3.96
N ASN A 100 7.74 3.57 -4.55
CA ASN A 100 7.44 2.13 -4.50
C ASN A 100 8.48 1.31 -5.26
N ILE A 101 9.02 1.81 -6.38
CA ILE A 101 10.15 1.16 -7.07
C ILE A 101 11.37 1.07 -6.15
N LEU A 102 11.68 2.13 -5.40
CA LEU A 102 12.81 2.13 -4.46
C LEU A 102 12.62 1.12 -3.33
N VAL A 103 11.41 1.03 -2.76
CA VAL A 103 11.11 0.05 -1.69
C VAL A 103 11.22 -1.38 -2.20
N ILE A 104 10.62 -1.69 -3.35
CA ILE A 104 10.75 -3.00 -4.00
C ILE A 104 12.22 -3.30 -4.30
N GLY A 105 12.97 -2.32 -4.80
CA GLY A 105 14.40 -2.47 -5.09
C GLY A 105 15.21 -2.81 -3.85
N ALA A 106 14.95 -2.11 -2.73
CA ALA A 106 15.57 -2.42 -1.44
C ALA A 106 15.24 -3.85 -0.98
N TRP A 107 13.97 -4.26 -1.11
CA TRP A 107 13.55 -5.63 -0.81
C TRP A 107 14.23 -6.68 -1.72
N VAL A 108 14.35 -6.43 -3.02
CA VAL A 108 15.07 -7.35 -3.91
C VAL A 108 16.54 -7.50 -3.50
N VAL A 109 17.21 -6.39 -3.14
CA VAL A 109 18.60 -6.40 -2.69
C VAL A 109 18.77 -7.25 -1.44
N THR A 110 17.95 -7.01 -0.42
CA THR A 110 18.04 -7.77 0.83
C THR A 110 17.77 -9.27 0.64
N ARG A 111 16.95 -9.66 -0.35
CA ARG A 111 16.58 -11.06 -0.63
C ARG A 111 17.52 -11.77 -1.61
N THR A 112 18.41 -11.04 -2.28
CA THR A 112 19.32 -11.63 -3.30
C THR A 112 20.78 -11.55 -2.90
N VAL A 113 21.23 -10.40 -2.37
CA VAL A 113 22.63 -10.15 -2.00
C VAL A 113 22.81 -9.84 -0.52
N GLY A 114 21.73 -9.51 0.19
CA GLY A 114 21.78 -9.07 1.58
C GLY A 114 22.20 -7.59 1.72
N LEU A 115 22.00 -7.04 2.92
CA LEU A 115 22.44 -5.67 3.22
C LEU A 115 23.95 -5.62 3.47
N PRO A 116 24.66 -4.54 3.10
CA PRO A 116 26.09 -4.39 3.40
C PRO A 116 26.36 -4.07 4.88
N PHE A 117 25.32 -3.95 5.71
CA PHE A 117 25.35 -3.62 7.13
C PHE A 117 24.27 -4.42 7.88
N GLY A 118 24.26 -4.32 9.21
CA GLY A 118 23.27 -4.99 10.07
C GLY A 118 23.84 -6.23 10.78
N ALA A 119 22.95 -7.05 11.36
CA ALA A 119 23.33 -8.24 12.12
C ALA A 119 23.96 -9.33 11.24
N HIS A 120 23.54 -9.41 9.96
CA HIS A 120 23.99 -10.44 9.02
C HIS A 120 24.40 -9.83 7.66
N PRO A 121 25.52 -9.07 7.59
CA PRO A 121 25.92 -8.38 6.35
C PRO A 121 26.23 -9.34 5.21
N GLY A 122 25.74 -9.03 4.01
CA GLY A 122 25.97 -9.80 2.78
C GLY A 122 25.27 -11.17 2.74
N ILE A 123 24.43 -11.47 3.73
CA ILE A 123 23.63 -12.70 3.78
C ILE A 123 22.21 -12.34 3.33
N PRO A 124 21.69 -12.99 2.27
CA PRO A 124 20.31 -12.80 1.84
C PRO A 124 19.31 -13.17 2.95
N GLU A 125 18.34 -12.30 3.19
CA GLU A 125 17.29 -12.50 4.16
C GLU A 125 16.20 -13.45 3.62
N PRO A 126 15.61 -14.31 4.46
CA PRO A 126 14.53 -15.19 4.06
C PRO A 126 13.28 -14.39 3.66
N MET A 127 12.49 -14.93 2.75
CA MET A 127 11.21 -14.34 2.37
C MET A 127 10.14 -14.67 3.41
N ALA A 128 9.51 -13.65 3.99
CA ALA A 128 8.33 -13.82 4.82
C ALA A 128 7.05 -13.52 4.03
N THR A 129 5.92 -14.11 4.46
CA THR A 129 4.61 -13.88 3.84
C THR A 129 4.18 -12.40 3.83
N PRO A 130 4.37 -11.61 4.91
CA PRO A 130 4.02 -10.19 4.91
C PRO A 130 4.80 -9.40 3.86
N ASP A 131 6.09 -9.70 3.70
CA ASP A 131 6.95 -9.03 2.72
C ASP A 131 6.48 -9.28 1.29
N LEU A 132 6.11 -10.53 0.96
CA LEU A 132 5.61 -10.89 -0.36
C LEU A 132 4.28 -10.21 -0.64
N LEU A 133 3.38 -10.17 0.34
CA LEU A 133 2.09 -9.49 0.20
C LEU A 133 2.28 -8.00 -0.04
N ALA A 134 3.12 -7.33 0.77
CA ALA A 134 3.44 -5.92 0.59
C ALA A 134 4.03 -5.66 -0.80
N THR A 135 5.04 -6.45 -1.20
CA THR A 135 5.72 -6.31 -2.50
C THR A 135 4.75 -6.49 -3.68
N LEU A 136 3.84 -7.47 -3.62
CA LEU A 136 2.82 -7.67 -4.65
C LEU A 136 1.88 -6.46 -4.77
N MET A 137 1.45 -5.90 -3.65
CA MET A 137 0.62 -4.70 -3.62
C MET A 137 1.38 -3.47 -4.16
N GLU A 138 2.65 -3.32 -3.79
CA GLU A 138 3.54 -2.27 -4.30
C GLU A 138 3.74 -2.39 -5.83
N LEU A 139 3.85 -3.59 -6.37
CA LEU A 139 3.91 -3.82 -7.82
C LEU A 139 2.64 -3.34 -8.54
N VAL A 140 1.46 -3.57 -7.94
CA VAL A 140 0.19 -3.06 -8.49
C VAL A 140 0.12 -1.53 -8.41
N ILE A 141 0.61 -0.93 -7.32
CA ILE A 141 0.75 0.52 -7.18
C ILE A 141 1.67 1.08 -8.28
N VAL A 142 2.82 0.46 -8.50
CA VAL A 142 3.78 0.82 -9.57
C VAL A 142 3.13 0.73 -10.94
N ALA A 143 2.42 -0.35 -11.25
CA ALA A 143 1.71 -0.50 -12.53
C ALA A 143 0.64 0.59 -12.72
N GLY A 144 -0.19 0.83 -11.70
CA GLY A 144 -1.24 1.84 -11.74
C GLY A 144 -0.68 3.26 -11.90
N THR A 145 0.34 3.61 -11.12
CA THR A 145 0.99 4.94 -11.21
C THR A 145 1.78 5.11 -12.52
N ALA A 146 2.40 4.05 -13.05
CA ALA A 146 3.06 4.09 -14.35
C ALA A 146 2.09 4.36 -15.50
N VAL A 147 0.87 3.80 -15.47
CA VAL A 147 -0.19 4.14 -16.44
C VAL A 147 -0.60 5.61 -16.35
N LEU A 148 -0.59 6.19 -15.15
CA LEU A 148 -0.94 7.60 -14.93
C LEU A 148 0.19 8.56 -15.34
N VAL A 149 1.44 8.12 -15.26
CA VAL A 149 2.63 8.95 -15.52
C VAL A 149 3.12 8.83 -16.97
N LEU A 150 3.04 7.64 -17.58
CA LEU A 150 3.64 7.33 -18.88
C LEU A 150 2.58 7.32 -20.01
N PRO A 151 2.66 8.25 -20.99
CA PRO A 151 1.67 8.36 -22.07
C PRO A 151 1.52 7.09 -22.92
N SER A 152 2.61 6.36 -23.15
CA SER A 152 2.62 5.12 -23.93
C SER A 152 1.78 4.02 -23.28
N LEU A 153 1.96 3.79 -21.97
CA LEU A 153 1.19 2.81 -21.20
C LEU A 153 -0.28 3.21 -21.10
N ARG A 154 -0.54 4.51 -20.92
CA ARG A 154 -1.91 5.06 -20.90
C ARG A 154 -2.67 4.78 -22.19
N ASN A 155 -2.02 4.97 -23.34
CA ASN A 155 -2.60 4.71 -24.65
C ASN A 155 -2.87 3.21 -24.87
N LEU A 156 -1.97 2.34 -24.40
CA LEU A 156 -2.16 0.90 -24.46
C LEU A 156 -3.35 0.45 -23.59
N ALA A 157 -3.40 0.90 -22.33
CA ALA A 157 -4.49 0.59 -21.41
C ALA A 157 -5.85 1.03 -21.96
N ARG A 158 -5.93 2.23 -22.59
CA ARG A 158 -7.17 2.70 -23.24
C ARG A 158 -7.62 1.82 -24.40
N ARG A 159 -6.69 1.23 -25.15
CA ARG A 159 -7.01 0.31 -26.26
C ARG A 159 -7.48 -1.06 -25.76
N SER A 160 -6.96 -1.52 -24.63
CA SER A 160 -7.32 -2.82 -24.04
C SER A 160 -8.65 -2.79 -23.27
N VAL A 161 -9.09 -1.63 -22.79
CA VAL A 161 -10.30 -1.48 -21.95
C VAL A 161 -11.60 -1.37 -22.78
N THR A 162 -11.59 -1.60 -24.09
CA THR A 162 -12.80 -1.60 -24.94
C THR A 162 -13.69 -2.85 -24.81
N GLY A 163 -13.56 -3.67 -23.76
CA GLY A 163 -14.33 -4.92 -23.66
C GLY A 163 -14.56 -5.56 -22.29
N VAL A 164 -14.10 -4.99 -21.17
CA VAL A 164 -14.38 -5.55 -19.83
C VAL A 164 -14.67 -4.40 -18.88
N ALA A 165 -15.79 -4.47 -18.15
CA ALA A 165 -16.17 -3.50 -17.12
C ALA A 165 -15.09 -3.45 -16.03
N SER A 166 -14.17 -2.49 -16.14
CA SER A 166 -12.97 -2.32 -15.30
C SER A 166 -13.26 -2.01 -13.83
N ALA A 167 -14.52 -1.69 -13.51
CA ALA A 167 -14.97 -1.44 -12.14
C ALA A 167 -14.99 -2.73 -11.29
N ASP A 168 -15.36 -3.88 -11.86
CA ASP A 168 -15.56 -5.12 -11.10
C ASP A 168 -14.23 -5.70 -10.58
N LEU A 169 -13.18 -5.66 -11.41
CA LEU A 169 -11.86 -6.19 -11.04
C LEU A 169 -11.18 -5.37 -9.94
N SER A 170 -11.39 -4.06 -9.95
CA SER A 170 -10.81 -3.13 -8.96
C SER A 170 -11.42 -3.33 -7.57
N VAL A 171 -12.74 -3.53 -7.52
CA VAL A 171 -13.46 -3.82 -6.27
C VAL A 171 -13.04 -5.18 -5.72
N VAL A 172 -12.92 -6.21 -6.56
CA VAL A 172 -12.46 -7.53 -6.16
C VAL A 172 -11.03 -7.49 -5.60
N LEU A 173 -10.11 -6.78 -6.26
CA LEU A 173 -8.73 -6.60 -5.77
C LEU A 173 -8.68 -5.90 -4.41
N VAL A 174 -9.48 -4.84 -4.23
CA VAL A 174 -9.60 -4.13 -2.95
C VAL A 174 -10.16 -5.05 -1.86
N LEU A 175 -11.19 -5.85 -2.16
CA LEU A 175 -11.77 -6.78 -1.19
C LEU A 175 -10.80 -7.90 -0.80
N ILE A 176 -10.04 -8.42 -1.76
CA ILE A 176 -8.99 -9.42 -1.50
C ILE A 176 -7.92 -8.82 -0.59
N VAL A 177 -7.43 -7.63 -0.90
CA VAL A 177 -6.43 -6.92 -0.10
C VAL A 177 -6.93 -6.70 1.33
N ILE A 178 -8.15 -6.19 1.49
CA ILE A 178 -8.77 -5.99 2.80
C ILE A 178 -8.85 -7.31 3.56
N THR A 179 -9.27 -8.39 2.89
CA THR A 179 -9.39 -9.72 3.49
C THR A 179 -8.04 -10.25 3.95
N LEU A 180 -7.00 -10.12 3.12
CA LEU A 180 -5.65 -10.59 3.46
C LEU A 180 -5.02 -9.77 4.58
N THR A 181 -5.15 -8.44 4.56
CA THR A 181 -4.65 -7.56 5.64
C THR A 181 -5.36 -7.83 6.96
N ILE A 182 -6.69 -8.00 6.94
CA ILE A 182 -7.47 -8.36 8.13
C ILE A 182 -7.07 -9.74 8.64
N SER A 183 -6.93 -10.73 7.75
CA SER A 183 -6.58 -12.10 8.13
C SER A 183 -5.21 -12.16 8.81
N TYR A 184 -4.23 -11.41 8.29
CA TYR A 184 -2.92 -11.28 8.90
C TYR A 184 -2.98 -10.61 10.28
N ALA A 185 -3.68 -9.47 10.39
CA ALA A 185 -3.84 -8.78 11.67
C ALA A 185 -4.54 -9.64 12.73
N MET A 186 -5.54 -10.44 12.33
CA MET A 186 -6.22 -11.38 13.24
C MET A 186 -5.32 -12.55 13.65
N ALA A 187 -4.49 -13.07 12.73
CA ALA A 187 -3.54 -14.14 13.03
C ALA A 187 -2.51 -13.67 14.08
N ASP A 188 -1.94 -12.48 13.89
CA ASP A 188 -0.96 -11.91 14.81
C ASP A 188 -1.54 -11.66 16.22
N ILE A 189 -2.74 -11.08 16.29
CA ILE A 189 -3.46 -10.90 17.57
C ILE A 189 -3.75 -12.25 18.23
N SER A 190 -4.11 -13.29 17.47
CA SER A 190 -4.42 -14.61 18.04
C SER A 190 -3.18 -15.29 18.64
N VAL A 191 -2.03 -15.18 17.95
CA VAL A 191 -0.77 -15.81 18.36
C VAL A 191 -0.18 -15.05 19.56
N ASN A 192 -0.04 -13.73 19.45
CA ASN A 192 0.60 -12.90 20.47
C ASN A 192 -0.34 -12.63 21.66
N GLY A 193 -1.65 -12.50 21.43
CA GLY A 193 -2.65 -12.35 22.49
C GLY A 193 -2.82 -13.62 23.33
N GLY A 194 -2.64 -14.80 22.72
CA GLY A 194 -2.64 -16.07 23.44
C GLY A 194 -1.45 -16.21 24.41
N HIS A 195 -0.25 -15.81 23.99
CA HIS A 195 0.94 -15.83 24.84
C HIS A 195 0.85 -14.85 26.02
N GLY A 196 0.29 -13.65 25.80
CA GLY A 196 0.07 -12.67 26.87
C GLY A 196 -0.95 -13.13 27.92
N ALA A 197 -2.04 -13.79 27.50
CA ALA A 197 -3.05 -14.33 28.42
C ALA A 197 -2.50 -15.49 29.27
N VAL A 198 -1.65 -16.33 28.69
CA VAL A 198 -1.00 -17.46 29.38
C VAL A 198 0.03 -16.97 30.41
N MET A 199 0.82 -15.94 30.10
CA MET A 199 1.74 -15.32 31.07
C MET A 199 1.00 -14.60 32.21
N GLY A 200 -0.13 -13.95 31.93
CA GLY A 200 -0.96 -13.28 32.94
C GLY A 200 -1.63 -14.23 33.94
N GLN A 201 -1.83 -15.50 33.58
CA GLN A 201 -2.32 -16.54 34.48
C GLN A 201 -1.22 -17.23 35.30
N MET A 202 0.06 -17.01 34.95
CA MET A 202 1.22 -17.57 35.66
C MET A 202 1.93 -16.55 36.57
N ALA A 203 1.44 -15.32 36.65
CA ALA A 203 1.90 -14.33 37.62
C ALA A 203 1.25 -14.58 38.99
N PRO A 204 2.02 -14.79 40.08
CA PRO A 204 1.51 -15.06 41.42
C PRO A 204 0.91 -13.83 42.11
#